data_AF-A0A969VL67-F1
#
_entry.id   AF-A0A969VL67-F1
#
_cell.length_a   1.000
_cell.length_b   1.000
_cell.length_c   1.000
_cell.angle_alpha   90.00
_cell.angle_beta   90.00
_cell.angle_gamma   90.00
#
_symmetry.space_group_name_H-M   'P 1'
#
loop_
_entity.id
_entity.type
_entity.pdbx_description
1 polymer ?
#
loop_
_entity_poly.entity_id
_entity_poly.type
_entity_poly.pdbx_seq_one_letter_code
_entity_poly.pdbx_strand_id
1 'polypeptide(L)'
;MKLLFVHQNFPGQFLHLAPEMQRRGHDVRAITDAVNKAESPIPLMRYRFQPEKVDPKAARLGRNYTTMSDRAVVVARFARNLRDQGYVPDVIFGHSGWGETLFLKEVWPEAKLLVYAEFYYRGTGADTGFDKEFQDDGFDQTLIAQGRAAHMAQSLAHADRGLSPTEWQASTHPPLLRSHIEVIFDGVDCDRLTPNPAARFTLPDGKVLAPGDEVMTFINRNLEPYRGYHIFMRALPAVLAARPEAQVVIVGGNEISYGRPPPQGGGWKDVILDEVRDKLDLSRVHFVGKLPYDRLVDLIHVARVHAYLTYPFVLSWSMVETLAAGTLVVGSRTAPVEEVIQDGVNGRLVDFFDVPGWSTALTDALARPEAHQP
;
A
#
# COMPACT_ATOMS: atom_id res chain seq x y z
N MET A 1 -13.63 -20.92 17.69
CA MET A 1 -14.46 -20.09 16.80
C MET A 1 -14.16 -20.42 15.36
N LYS A 2 -15.13 -20.21 14.47
CA LYS A 2 -15.01 -20.20 13.02
C LYS A 2 -14.79 -18.76 12.56
N LEU A 3 -13.62 -18.48 11.99
CA LEU A 3 -13.21 -17.15 11.54
C LEU A 3 -13.15 -17.14 10.01
N LEU A 4 -13.88 -16.21 9.41
CA LEU A 4 -13.93 -16.04 7.97
C LEU A 4 -13.23 -14.74 7.57
N PHE A 5 -12.08 -14.84 6.92
CA PHE A 5 -11.43 -13.69 6.30
C PHE A 5 -11.98 -13.45 4.88
N VAL A 6 -12.13 -12.20 4.47
CA VAL A 6 -12.68 -11.86 3.14
C VAL A 6 -11.83 -10.79 2.46
N HIS A 7 -11.18 -11.15 1.36
CA HIS A 7 -10.34 -10.25 0.58
C HIS A 7 -10.12 -10.79 -0.84
N GLN A 8 -10.41 -10.00 -1.89
CA GLN A 8 -10.23 -10.46 -3.29
C GLN A 8 -8.81 -10.97 -3.61
N ASN A 9 -7.79 -10.39 -2.99
CA ASN A 9 -6.37 -10.78 -3.12
C ASN A 9 -5.81 -11.40 -1.83
N PHE A 10 -6.59 -12.24 -1.13
CA PHE A 10 -6.14 -12.88 0.12
C PHE A 10 -4.74 -13.56 -0.07
N PRO A 11 -3.79 -13.42 0.88
CA PRO A 11 -4.00 -12.96 2.26
C PRO A 11 -4.13 -11.45 2.44
N GLY A 12 -3.68 -10.61 1.50
CA GLY A 12 -3.76 -9.15 1.66
C GLY A 12 -3.26 -8.70 3.04
N GLN A 13 -4.01 -7.82 3.70
CA GLN A 13 -3.75 -7.33 5.06
C GLN A 13 -3.86 -8.41 6.16
N PHE A 14 -4.31 -9.63 5.83
CA PHE A 14 -4.47 -10.73 6.78
C PHE A 14 -3.31 -11.74 6.74
N LEU A 15 -2.19 -11.40 6.10
CA LEU A 15 -1.01 -12.26 5.92
C LEU A 15 -0.51 -12.87 7.22
N HIS A 16 -0.42 -12.08 8.30
CA HIS A 16 0.06 -12.55 9.59
C HIS A 16 -1.09 -12.99 10.51
N LEU A 17 -2.20 -12.25 10.50
CA LEU A 17 -3.31 -12.48 11.42
C LEU A 17 -4.02 -13.83 11.17
N ALA A 18 -4.31 -14.18 9.91
CA ALA A 18 -5.07 -15.39 9.63
C ALA A 18 -4.31 -16.68 10.02
N PRO A 19 -3.02 -16.86 9.67
CA PRO A 19 -2.22 -17.99 10.16
C PRO A 19 -2.07 -18.01 11.68
N GLU A 20 -1.90 -16.86 12.32
CA GLU A 20 -1.78 -16.81 13.78
C GLU A 20 -3.09 -17.23 14.47
N MET A 21 -4.25 -16.85 13.92
CA MET A 21 -5.54 -17.32 14.43
C MET A 21 -5.72 -18.83 14.25
N GLN A 22 -5.23 -19.41 13.14
CA GLN A 22 -5.25 -20.85 12.93
C GLN A 22 -4.33 -21.57 13.93
N ARG A 23 -3.12 -21.04 14.17
CA ARG A 23 -2.16 -21.56 15.15
C ARG A 23 -2.74 -21.58 16.56
N ARG A 24 -3.58 -20.59 16.91
CA ARG A 24 -4.31 -20.51 18.19
C ARG A 24 -5.50 -21.48 18.30
N GLY A 25 -5.73 -22.32 17.28
CA GLY A 25 -6.75 -23.37 17.31
C GLY A 25 -8.15 -22.96 16.82
N HIS A 26 -8.26 -21.84 16.10
CA HIS A 26 -9.52 -21.46 15.45
C HIS A 26 -9.72 -22.19 14.10
N ASP A 27 -10.98 -22.42 13.69
CA ASP A 27 -11.31 -22.85 12.32
C ASP A 27 -11.26 -21.61 11.43
N VAL A 28 -10.13 -21.41 10.74
CA VAL A 28 -9.91 -20.23 9.90
C VAL A 28 -10.09 -20.60 8.43
N ARG A 29 -10.89 -19.81 7.72
CA ARG A 29 -11.07 -19.92 6.27
C ARG A 29 -11.04 -18.54 5.64
N ALA A 30 -10.81 -18.48 4.33
CA ALA A 30 -10.88 -17.22 3.61
C ALA A 30 -11.72 -17.31 2.33
N ILE A 31 -12.46 -16.24 2.03
CA ILE A 31 -13.07 -16.00 0.73
C ILE A 31 -12.17 -15.07 -0.08
N THR A 32 -11.82 -15.49 -1.30
CA THR A 32 -10.98 -14.71 -2.23
C THR A 32 -11.47 -14.87 -3.65
N ASP A 33 -11.09 -13.95 -4.54
CA ASP A 33 -11.42 -14.03 -5.96
C ASP A 33 -10.68 -15.22 -6.62
N ALA A 34 -11.33 -15.93 -7.54
CA ALA A 34 -10.77 -17.07 -8.26
C ALA A 34 -9.62 -16.69 -9.21
N VAL A 35 -9.50 -15.40 -9.55
CA VAL A 35 -8.33 -14.88 -10.29
C VAL A 35 -7.08 -14.84 -9.40
N ASN A 36 -7.23 -14.76 -8.08
CA ASN A 36 -6.12 -14.84 -7.15
C ASN A 36 -5.59 -16.28 -7.09
N LYS A 37 -4.32 -16.44 -7.51
CA LYS A 37 -3.60 -17.71 -7.54
C LYS A 37 -2.64 -17.90 -6.36
N ALA A 38 -2.65 -17.00 -5.39
CA ALA A 38 -1.83 -17.13 -4.19
C ALA A 38 -2.11 -18.47 -3.48
N GLU A 39 -1.03 -19.13 -3.08
CA GLU A 39 -1.08 -20.26 -2.18
C GLU A 39 -1.23 -19.77 -0.74
N SER A 40 -1.89 -20.56 0.10
CA SER A 40 -2.09 -20.21 1.50
C SER A 40 -2.23 -21.47 2.37
N PRO A 41 -1.68 -21.47 3.59
CA PRO A 41 -1.98 -22.50 4.58
C PRO A 41 -3.44 -22.44 5.07
N ILE A 42 -4.13 -21.32 4.83
CA ILE A 42 -5.54 -21.14 5.18
C ILE A 42 -6.42 -21.76 4.08
N PRO A 43 -7.42 -22.60 4.41
CA PRO A 43 -8.41 -23.07 3.45
C PRO A 43 -9.10 -21.94 2.69
N LEU A 44 -8.94 -21.93 1.36
CA LEU A 44 -9.43 -20.88 0.48
C LEU A 44 -10.69 -21.29 -0.27
N MET A 45 -11.76 -20.50 -0.10
CA MET A 45 -13.03 -20.60 -0.82
C MET A 45 -13.09 -19.51 -1.89
N ARG A 46 -13.23 -19.92 -3.16
CA ARG A 46 -13.05 -18.99 -4.30
C ARG A 46 -14.37 -18.68 -4.99
N TYR A 47 -14.74 -17.40 -5.02
CA TYR A 47 -15.82 -16.89 -5.86
C TYR A 47 -15.23 -16.37 -7.19
N ARG A 48 -16.04 -16.28 -8.24
CA ARG A 48 -15.62 -15.69 -9.51
C ARG A 48 -16.42 -14.42 -9.77
N PHE A 49 -15.72 -13.31 -9.94
CA PHE A 49 -16.35 -12.04 -10.35
C PHE A 49 -15.67 -11.51 -11.61
N GLN A 50 -16.49 -11.17 -12.59
CA GLN A 50 -16.05 -10.47 -13.80
C GLN A 50 -16.83 -9.16 -13.84
N PRO A 51 -16.17 -8.01 -13.68
CA PRO A 51 -16.87 -6.73 -13.67
C PRO A 51 -17.45 -6.44 -15.05
N GLU A 52 -18.72 -6.05 -15.08
CA GLU A 52 -19.33 -5.49 -16.28
C GLU A 52 -18.83 -4.06 -16.53
N LYS A 53 -18.79 -3.66 -17.80
CA LYS A 53 -18.42 -2.30 -18.15
C LYS A 53 -19.56 -1.35 -17.76
N VAL A 54 -19.38 -0.62 -16.67
CA VAL A 54 -20.33 0.40 -16.24
C VAL A 54 -20.35 1.57 -17.23
N ASP A 55 -21.53 1.94 -17.74
CA ASP A 55 -21.72 3.15 -18.55
C ASP A 55 -21.53 4.40 -17.68
N PRO A 56 -20.49 5.22 -17.92
CA PRO A 56 -20.25 6.43 -17.14
C PRO A 56 -21.38 7.45 -17.23
N LYS A 57 -22.14 7.49 -18.35
CA LYS A 57 -23.26 8.43 -18.52
C LYS A 57 -24.46 8.04 -17.67
N ALA A 58 -24.72 6.74 -17.54
CA ALA A 58 -25.79 6.20 -16.71
C ALA A 58 -25.45 6.29 -15.23
N ALA A 59 -24.25 5.82 -14.84
CA ALA A 59 -23.88 5.72 -13.42
C ALA A 59 -23.41 7.05 -12.81
N ARG A 60 -22.91 8.01 -13.62
CA ARG A 60 -22.36 9.29 -13.16
C ARG A 60 -21.35 9.06 -12.01
N LEU A 61 -21.58 9.66 -10.84
CA LEU A 61 -20.75 9.51 -9.64
C LEU A 61 -20.87 8.12 -8.98
N GLY A 62 -21.90 7.34 -9.32
CA GLY A 62 -22.19 6.03 -8.75
C GLY A 62 -21.39 4.87 -9.36
N ARG A 63 -20.49 5.12 -10.32
CA ARG A 63 -19.75 4.07 -11.05
C ARG A 63 -19.03 3.09 -10.13
N ASN A 64 -18.32 3.59 -9.11
CA ASN A 64 -17.62 2.74 -8.16
C ASN A 64 -18.60 1.93 -7.33
N TYR A 65 -19.65 2.57 -6.81
CA TYR A 65 -20.69 1.89 -6.05
C TYR A 65 -21.30 0.73 -6.85
N THR A 66 -21.69 0.95 -8.11
CA THR A 66 -22.22 -0.09 -9.01
C THR A 66 -21.27 -1.29 -9.11
N THR A 67 -19.98 -1.05 -9.38
CA THR A 67 -19.01 -2.15 -9.52
C THR A 67 -18.83 -2.93 -8.21
N MET A 68 -18.77 -2.24 -7.07
CA MET A 68 -18.54 -2.87 -5.77
C MET A 68 -19.80 -3.57 -5.25
N SER A 69 -20.99 -3.03 -5.50
CA SER A 69 -22.25 -3.69 -5.15
C SER A 69 -22.51 -4.93 -6.03
N ASP A 70 -22.13 -4.92 -7.31
CA ASP A 70 -22.19 -6.10 -8.17
C ASP A 70 -21.29 -7.24 -7.62
N ARG A 71 -20.05 -6.90 -7.22
CA ARG A 71 -19.17 -7.87 -6.54
C ARG A 71 -19.82 -8.39 -5.26
N ALA A 72 -20.41 -7.50 -4.45
CA ALA A 72 -21.07 -7.89 -3.22
C ALA A 72 -22.23 -8.87 -3.44
N VAL A 73 -23.04 -8.69 -4.48
CA VAL A 73 -24.13 -9.63 -4.83
C VAL A 73 -23.57 -11.01 -5.16
N VAL A 74 -22.48 -11.06 -5.94
CA VAL A 74 -21.80 -12.33 -6.26
C VAL A 74 -21.28 -13.01 -5.00
N VAL A 75 -20.60 -12.26 -4.12
CA VAL A 75 -20.07 -12.79 -2.87
C VAL A 75 -21.18 -13.23 -1.93
N ALA A 76 -22.27 -12.48 -1.81
CA ALA A 76 -23.42 -12.85 -0.97
C ALA A 76 -24.10 -14.13 -1.45
N ARG A 77 -24.27 -14.31 -2.77
CA ARG A 77 -24.80 -15.56 -3.35
C ARG A 77 -23.86 -16.74 -3.09
N PHE A 78 -22.56 -16.52 -3.23
CA PHE A 78 -21.55 -17.53 -2.91
C PHE A 78 -21.58 -17.91 -1.42
N ALA A 79 -21.60 -16.92 -0.52
CA ALA A 79 -21.70 -17.10 0.91
C ALA A 79 -22.99 -17.81 1.32
N ARG A 80 -24.12 -17.50 0.67
CA ARG A 80 -25.39 -18.21 0.88
C ARG A 80 -25.26 -19.70 0.55
N ASN A 81 -24.60 -20.06 -0.56
CA ASN A 81 -24.37 -21.46 -0.89
C ASN A 81 -23.54 -22.19 0.19
N LEU A 82 -22.55 -21.51 0.78
CA LEU A 82 -21.77 -22.06 1.90
C LEU A 82 -22.65 -22.26 3.15
N ARG A 83 -23.51 -21.29 3.46
CA ARG A 83 -24.49 -21.37 4.55
C ARG A 83 -25.45 -22.53 4.37
N ASP A 84 -25.99 -22.69 3.17
CA ASP A 84 -26.95 -23.75 2.84
C ASP A 84 -26.27 -25.14 2.89
N GLN A 85 -24.93 -25.20 2.80
CA GLN A 85 -24.10 -26.41 3.06
C GLN A 85 -23.69 -26.56 4.55
N GLY A 86 -24.19 -25.72 5.44
CA GLY A 86 -23.96 -25.80 6.89
C GLY A 86 -22.76 -25.00 7.41
N TYR A 87 -22.09 -24.19 6.59
CA TYR A 87 -21.02 -23.31 7.07
C TYR A 87 -21.59 -21.98 7.61
N VAL A 88 -21.38 -21.74 8.90
CA VAL A 88 -21.76 -20.50 9.59
C VAL A 88 -20.54 -20.02 10.39
N PRO A 89 -19.91 -18.88 10.05
CA PRO A 89 -18.80 -18.33 10.82
C PRO A 89 -19.30 -17.64 12.10
N ASP A 90 -18.47 -17.60 13.13
CA ASP A 90 -18.73 -16.80 14.34
C ASP A 90 -18.34 -15.33 14.09
N VAL A 91 -17.22 -15.12 13.40
CA VAL A 91 -16.68 -13.80 13.05
C VAL A 91 -16.28 -13.78 11.59
N ILE A 92 -16.61 -12.69 10.91
CA ILE A 92 -16.18 -12.34 9.57
C ILE A 92 -15.27 -11.12 9.68
N PHE A 93 -14.08 -11.15 9.08
CA PHE A 93 -13.21 -9.98 8.98
C PHE A 93 -12.83 -9.76 7.52
N GLY A 94 -13.31 -8.67 6.92
CA GLY A 94 -13.10 -8.40 5.51
C GLY A 94 -12.70 -6.97 5.20
N HIS A 95 -12.04 -6.77 4.06
CA HIS A 95 -11.68 -5.43 3.61
C HIS A 95 -12.87 -4.72 2.97
N SER A 96 -13.19 -3.50 3.42
CA SER A 96 -14.39 -2.76 2.95
C SER A 96 -14.22 -2.15 1.56
N GLY A 97 -12.98 -2.04 1.08
CA GLY A 97 -12.64 -1.29 -0.13
C GLY A 97 -13.22 -1.80 -1.45
N TRP A 98 -13.56 -3.10 -1.58
CA TRP A 98 -14.00 -3.69 -2.85
C TRP A 98 -15.42 -4.28 -2.84
N GLY A 99 -16.15 -4.12 -1.73
CA GLY A 99 -17.58 -4.43 -1.64
C GLY A 99 -17.93 -5.83 -1.14
N GLU A 100 -17.00 -6.77 -1.03
CA GLU A 100 -17.28 -8.16 -0.63
C GLU A 100 -18.02 -8.26 0.72
N THR A 101 -17.86 -7.28 1.61
CA THR A 101 -18.46 -7.25 2.95
C THR A 101 -19.90 -6.72 2.99
N LEU A 102 -20.37 -6.02 1.95
CA LEU A 102 -21.59 -5.18 1.99
C LEU A 102 -22.86 -5.91 2.45
N PHE A 103 -23.03 -7.17 2.03
CA PHE A 103 -24.26 -7.93 2.24
C PHE A 103 -24.06 -9.20 3.08
N LEU A 104 -22.90 -9.35 3.74
CA LEU A 104 -22.62 -10.59 4.49
C LEU A 104 -23.50 -10.76 5.74
N LYS A 105 -24.01 -9.68 6.33
CA LYS A 105 -25.00 -9.74 7.43
C LYS A 105 -26.36 -10.26 6.98
N GLU A 106 -26.74 -10.07 5.71
CA GLU A 106 -27.97 -10.66 5.14
C GLU A 106 -27.84 -12.19 4.97
N VAL A 107 -26.61 -12.68 4.87
CA VAL A 107 -26.32 -14.12 4.78
C VAL A 107 -26.17 -14.72 6.19
N TRP A 108 -25.35 -14.10 7.03
CA TRP A 108 -25.05 -14.55 8.40
C TRP A 108 -25.32 -13.43 9.41
N PRO A 109 -26.60 -13.19 9.80
CA PRO A 109 -26.96 -12.07 10.67
C PRO A 109 -26.36 -12.19 12.08
N GLU A 110 -26.19 -13.42 12.58
CA GLU A 110 -25.62 -13.69 13.91
C GLU A 110 -24.09 -13.57 13.95
N ALA A 111 -23.39 -13.69 12.81
CA ALA A 111 -21.94 -13.57 12.77
C ALA A 111 -21.52 -12.12 13.04
N LYS A 112 -20.45 -11.94 13.81
CA LYS A 112 -19.84 -10.61 14.00
C LYS A 112 -19.12 -10.20 12.73
N LEU A 113 -19.46 -9.04 12.17
CA LEU A 113 -18.79 -8.49 11.01
C LEU A 113 -17.82 -7.40 11.42
N LEU A 114 -16.52 -7.67 11.24
CA LEU A 114 -15.45 -6.69 11.32
C LEU A 114 -15.08 -6.25 9.90
N VAL A 115 -14.84 -4.96 9.70
CA VAL A 115 -14.34 -4.45 8.42
C VAL A 115 -13.00 -3.75 8.59
N TYR A 116 -12.07 -4.05 7.69
CA TYR A 116 -10.81 -3.33 7.57
C TYR A 116 -11.08 -2.03 6.81
N ALA A 117 -11.22 -0.94 7.57
CA ALA A 117 -11.54 0.42 7.14
C ALA A 117 -10.24 1.19 6.87
N GLU A 118 -9.53 0.77 5.81
CA GLU A 118 -8.18 1.25 5.47
C GLU A 118 -8.16 2.75 5.14
N PHE A 119 -9.14 3.23 4.39
CA PHE A 119 -9.13 4.59 3.87
C PHE A 119 -10.54 5.02 3.46
N TYR A 120 -10.86 6.29 3.69
CA TYR A 120 -12.09 6.91 3.23
C TYR A 120 -11.76 8.04 2.27
N TYR A 121 -12.17 7.90 1.00
CA TYR A 121 -11.89 8.93 0.00
C TYR A 121 -12.50 10.28 0.38
N ARG A 122 -11.70 11.34 0.25
CA ARG A 122 -12.10 12.73 0.51
C ARG A 122 -11.84 13.57 -0.73
N GLY A 123 -12.72 14.55 -0.94
CA GLY A 123 -12.52 15.51 -2.03
C GLY A 123 -11.38 16.50 -1.82
N THR A 124 -10.95 16.71 -0.57
CA THR A 124 -9.86 17.63 -0.22
C THR A 124 -9.08 17.12 1.00
N GLY A 125 -7.82 17.54 1.11
CA GLY A 125 -6.95 17.27 2.27
C GLY A 125 -6.46 15.83 2.37
N ALA A 126 -6.59 15.05 1.30
CA ALA A 126 -6.07 13.69 1.18
C ALA A 126 -5.34 13.55 -0.17
N ASP A 127 -5.60 12.49 -0.92
CA ASP A 127 -4.95 12.20 -2.20
C ASP A 127 -5.49 12.98 -3.39
N THR A 128 -6.75 13.42 -3.33
CA THR A 128 -7.42 14.11 -4.43
C THR A 128 -6.94 15.55 -4.55
N GLY A 129 -6.39 15.90 -5.72
CA GLY A 129 -5.88 17.24 -6.01
C GLY A 129 -4.59 17.59 -5.27
N PHE A 130 -3.89 16.60 -4.72
CA PHE A 130 -2.63 16.78 -4.01
C PHE A 130 -1.50 17.21 -4.95
N ASP A 131 -1.45 16.60 -6.14
CA ASP A 131 -0.37 16.81 -7.09
C ASP A 131 -0.90 17.39 -8.40
N LYS A 132 -0.71 18.71 -8.54
CA LYS A 132 -1.23 19.49 -9.66
C LYS A 132 -0.56 19.18 -11.00
N GLU A 133 0.57 18.47 -10.99
CA GLU A 133 1.22 18.06 -12.22
C GLU A 133 0.47 16.91 -12.91
N PHE A 134 -0.11 16.00 -12.13
CA PHE A 134 -0.73 14.77 -12.64
C PHE A 134 -2.23 14.64 -12.36
N GLN A 135 -2.79 15.53 -11.54
CA GLN A 135 -4.20 15.51 -11.18
C GLN A 135 -4.89 16.80 -11.61
N ASP A 136 -6.09 16.65 -12.18
CA ASP A 136 -7.02 17.76 -12.33
C ASP A 136 -7.46 18.21 -10.93
N ASP A 137 -7.42 19.52 -10.66
CA ASP A 137 -8.07 20.12 -9.50
C ASP A 137 -9.44 20.70 -9.91
N GLY A 138 -10.39 20.72 -8.97
CA GLY A 138 -11.72 21.29 -9.22
C GLY A 138 -12.86 20.65 -8.43
N PHE A 139 -13.99 21.36 -8.42
CA PHE A 139 -15.18 20.96 -7.67
C PHE A 139 -15.73 19.60 -8.12
N ASP A 140 -15.71 19.30 -9.42
CA ASP A 140 -16.19 18.02 -9.94
C ASP A 140 -15.32 16.83 -9.46
N GLN A 141 -14.00 17.00 -9.35
CA GLN A 141 -13.13 15.95 -8.79
C GLN A 141 -13.41 15.74 -7.30
N THR A 142 -13.72 16.81 -6.56
CA THR A 142 -14.20 16.72 -5.18
C THR A 142 -15.47 15.87 -5.07
N LEU A 143 -16.45 16.10 -5.95
CA LEU A 143 -17.70 15.32 -5.98
C LEU A 143 -17.45 13.86 -6.37
N ILE A 144 -16.57 13.61 -7.34
CA ILE A 144 -16.17 12.26 -7.76
C ILE A 144 -15.54 11.51 -6.59
N ALA A 145 -14.56 12.09 -5.90
CA ALA A 145 -13.90 11.46 -4.77
C ALA A 145 -14.88 11.12 -3.64
N GLN A 146 -15.80 12.02 -3.30
CA GLN A 146 -16.87 11.76 -2.33
C GLN A 146 -17.78 10.61 -2.78
N GLY A 147 -18.13 10.54 -4.07
CA GLY A 147 -18.92 9.44 -4.63
C GLY A 147 -18.23 8.07 -4.50
N ARG A 148 -16.89 8.02 -4.53
CA ARG A 148 -16.12 6.76 -4.37
C ARG A 148 -16.26 6.15 -2.98
N ALA A 149 -16.57 6.95 -1.97
CA ALA A 149 -16.62 6.50 -0.58
C ALA A 149 -17.96 5.85 -0.18
N ALA A 150 -18.99 5.91 -1.04
CA ALA A 150 -20.35 5.49 -0.71
C ALA A 150 -20.45 4.02 -0.22
N HIS A 151 -19.82 3.07 -0.91
CA HIS A 151 -19.86 1.66 -0.49
C HIS A 151 -18.99 1.39 0.75
N MET A 152 -17.95 2.19 0.97
CA MET A 152 -17.10 2.10 2.18
C MET A 152 -17.90 2.55 3.40
N ALA A 153 -18.63 3.67 3.29
CA ALA A 153 -19.54 4.16 4.31
C ALA A 153 -20.60 3.11 4.69
N GLN A 154 -21.26 2.53 3.69
CA GLN A 154 -22.26 1.48 3.90
C GLN A 154 -21.65 0.23 4.53
N SER A 155 -20.48 -0.21 4.06
CA SER A 155 -19.80 -1.39 4.62
C SER A 155 -19.51 -1.24 6.11
N LEU A 156 -19.03 -0.06 6.53
CA LEU A 156 -18.76 0.23 7.94
C LEU A 156 -20.04 0.42 8.75
N ALA A 157 -21.07 1.06 8.19
CA ALA A 157 -22.37 1.23 8.86
C ALA A 157 -23.09 -0.11 9.12
N HIS A 158 -22.85 -1.12 8.27
CA HIS A 158 -23.41 -2.47 8.43
C HIS A 158 -22.54 -3.38 9.33
N ALA A 159 -21.29 -3.00 9.59
CA ALA A 159 -20.37 -3.79 10.40
C ALA A 159 -20.67 -3.65 11.89
N ASP A 160 -20.30 -4.68 12.67
CA ASP A 160 -20.30 -4.59 14.13
C ASP A 160 -19.18 -3.64 14.61
N ARG A 161 -18.00 -3.66 13.98
CA ARG A 161 -16.88 -2.73 14.19
C ARG A 161 -15.99 -2.57 12.95
N GLY A 162 -15.32 -1.43 12.85
CA GLY A 162 -14.23 -1.20 11.90
C GLY A 162 -12.86 -1.25 12.57
N LEU A 163 -11.84 -1.62 11.80
CA LEU A 163 -10.42 -1.50 12.17
C LEU A 163 -9.72 -0.60 11.16
N SER A 164 -8.93 0.36 11.62
CA SER A 164 -8.02 1.13 10.76
C SER A 164 -6.60 1.01 11.30
N PRO A 165 -5.56 0.94 10.44
CA PRO A 165 -4.20 0.68 10.91
C PRO A 165 -3.56 1.91 11.58
N THR A 166 -3.98 3.12 11.24
CA THR A 166 -3.37 4.37 11.74
C THR A 166 -4.44 5.36 12.17
N GLU A 167 -4.08 6.27 13.07
CA GLU A 167 -4.95 7.35 13.53
C GLU A 167 -5.32 8.27 12.36
N TRP A 168 -4.38 8.55 11.47
CA TRP A 168 -4.60 9.36 10.28
C TRP A 168 -5.56 8.67 9.32
N GLN A 169 -5.40 7.38 9.03
CA GLN A 169 -6.34 6.63 8.19
C GLN A 169 -7.75 6.61 8.81
N ALA A 170 -7.87 6.39 10.11
CA ALA A 170 -9.15 6.51 10.82
C ALA A 170 -9.73 7.94 10.70
N SER A 171 -8.89 8.97 10.77
CA SER A 171 -9.28 10.38 10.68
C SER A 171 -9.89 10.77 9.32
N THR A 172 -9.60 10.00 8.26
CA THR A 172 -10.20 10.24 6.95
C THR A 172 -11.71 10.01 6.95
N HIS A 173 -12.21 9.15 7.84
CA HIS A 173 -13.62 8.81 7.96
C HIS A 173 -14.43 9.96 8.62
N PRO A 174 -15.67 10.22 8.16
CA PRO A 174 -16.56 11.18 8.82
C PRO A 174 -16.74 10.85 10.32
N PRO A 175 -16.91 11.84 11.21
CA PRO A 175 -16.98 11.61 12.66
C PRO A 175 -17.97 10.53 13.11
N LEU A 176 -19.14 10.46 12.45
CA LEU A 176 -20.17 9.45 12.73
C LEU A 176 -19.69 8.01 12.46
N LEU A 177 -18.90 7.81 11.41
CA LEU A 177 -18.35 6.51 11.06
C LEU A 177 -17.08 6.20 11.86
N ARG A 178 -16.25 7.23 12.10
CA ARG A 178 -15.00 7.10 12.86
C ARG A 178 -15.22 6.61 14.29
N SER A 179 -16.34 6.94 14.93
CA SER A 179 -16.67 6.43 16.28
C SER A 179 -16.88 4.90 16.34
N HIS A 180 -17.00 4.23 15.19
CA HIS A 180 -17.14 2.77 15.08
C HIS A 180 -15.82 2.07 14.72
N ILE A 181 -14.73 2.83 14.58
CA ILE A 181 -13.41 2.33 14.21
C ILE A 181 -12.53 2.22 15.46
N GLU A 182 -11.87 1.09 15.61
CA GLU A 182 -10.72 0.94 16.50
C GLU A 182 -9.43 1.08 15.68
N VAL A 183 -8.46 1.82 16.21
CA VAL A 183 -7.14 1.96 15.59
C VAL A 183 -6.24 0.87 16.13
N ILE A 184 -5.84 -0.06 15.26
CA ILE A 184 -4.96 -1.18 15.58
C ILE A 184 -3.96 -1.28 14.44
N PHE A 185 -2.71 -0.95 14.74
CA PHE A 185 -1.62 -1.00 13.76
C PHE A 185 -1.40 -2.41 13.21
N ASP A 186 -1.20 -2.52 11.89
CA ASP A 186 -1.00 -3.80 11.19
C ASP A 186 0.15 -4.63 11.78
N GLY A 187 1.18 -3.93 12.26
CA GLY A 187 2.43 -4.56 12.69
C GLY A 187 3.24 -5.10 11.51
N VAL A 188 4.49 -5.45 11.81
CA VAL A 188 5.41 -6.14 10.89
C VAL A 188 6.15 -7.24 11.64
N ASP A 189 6.73 -8.19 10.91
CA ASP A 189 7.51 -9.28 11.50
C ASP A 189 8.92 -8.79 11.93
N CYS A 190 9.00 -8.21 13.12
CA CYS A 190 10.25 -7.65 13.65
C CYS A 190 11.35 -8.70 13.84
N ASP A 191 11.00 -9.96 14.14
CA ASP A 191 11.99 -11.03 14.28
C ASP A 191 12.70 -11.28 12.95
N ARG A 192 11.92 -11.31 11.86
CA ARG A 192 12.45 -11.46 10.51
C ARG A 192 13.18 -10.21 10.00
N LEU A 193 12.74 -9.02 10.42
CA LEU A 193 13.30 -7.75 9.96
C LEU A 193 14.51 -7.30 10.79
N THR A 194 14.81 -7.95 11.92
CA THR A 194 15.98 -7.63 12.77
C THR A 194 17.25 -7.43 11.91
N PRO A 195 18.05 -6.37 12.17
CA PRO A 195 19.22 -6.04 11.36
C PRO A 195 20.13 -7.24 11.07
N ASN A 196 20.51 -7.42 9.80
CA ASN A 196 21.31 -8.56 9.36
C ASN A 196 22.63 -8.12 8.69
N PRO A 197 23.77 -8.12 9.40
CA PRO A 197 25.06 -7.75 8.83
C PRO A 197 25.58 -8.74 7.76
N ALA A 198 25.02 -9.95 7.72
CA ALA A 198 25.35 -10.97 6.73
C ALA A 198 24.48 -10.88 5.46
N ALA A 199 23.50 -9.97 5.40
CA ALA A 199 22.63 -9.80 4.23
C ALA A 199 23.44 -9.51 2.96
N ARG A 200 23.01 -10.05 1.83
CA ARG A 200 23.64 -9.83 0.52
C ARG A 200 22.56 -9.66 -0.53
N PHE A 201 22.77 -8.73 -1.45
CA PHE A 201 21.85 -8.52 -2.57
C PHE A 201 22.60 -8.50 -3.89
N THR A 202 22.37 -9.49 -4.74
CA THR A 202 22.95 -9.54 -6.09
C THR A 202 22.11 -8.73 -7.07
N LEU A 203 22.74 -7.73 -7.67
CA LEU A 203 22.19 -6.88 -8.72
C LEU A 203 22.09 -7.62 -10.07
N PRO A 204 21.28 -7.11 -11.03
CA PRO A 204 21.13 -7.73 -12.35
C PRO A 204 22.44 -7.86 -13.15
N ASP A 205 23.41 -6.99 -12.90
CA ASP A 205 24.75 -6.99 -13.50
C ASP A 205 25.73 -7.96 -12.83
N GLY A 206 25.32 -8.63 -11.75
CA GLY A 206 26.13 -9.57 -10.97
C GLY A 206 26.90 -8.93 -9.81
N LYS A 207 26.90 -7.60 -9.65
CA LYS A 207 27.49 -6.94 -8.48
C LYS A 207 26.73 -7.35 -7.22
N VAL A 208 27.47 -7.69 -6.16
CA VAL A 208 26.88 -8.06 -4.86
C VAL A 208 27.00 -6.88 -3.91
N LEU A 209 25.86 -6.44 -3.39
CA LEU A 209 25.78 -5.40 -2.37
C LEU A 209 25.75 -6.01 -0.96
N ALA A 210 26.32 -5.31 -0.01
CA ALA A 210 26.38 -5.67 1.41
C ALA A 210 26.09 -4.46 2.31
N PRO A 211 25.72 -4.69 3.60
CA PRO A 211 25.61 -3.61 4.56
C PRO A 211 26.92 -2.82 4.65
N GLY A 212 26.82 -1.49 4.61
CA GLY A 212 27.99 -0.61 4.53
C GLY A 212 28.33 -0.12 3.13
N ASP A 213 27.69 -0.63 2.07
CA ASP A 213 27.74 0.01 0.75
C ASP A 213 26.85 1.28 0.72
N GLU A 214 27.07 2.17 -0.25
CA GLU A 214 26.22 3.35 -0.48
C GLU A 214 24.95 2.98 -1.26
N VAL A 215 24.09 2.17 -0.64
CA VAL A 215 22.86 1.68 -1.28
C VAL A 215 21.67 2.56 -0.89
N MET A 216 21.03 3.16 -1.89
CA MET A 216 19.77 3.88 -1.76
C MET A 216 18.64 3.06 -2.38
N THR A 217 17.52 2.93 -1.69
CA THR A 217 16.37 2.16 -2.18
C THR A 217 15.12 3.01 -2.36
N PHE A 218 14.30 2.62 -3.33
CA PHE A 218 12.94 3.14 -3.53
C PHE A 218 12.04 1.96 -3.89
N ILE A 219 11.01 1.70 -3.08
CA ILE A 219 10.22 0.47 -3.13
C ILE A 219 8.75 0.84 -3.24
N ASN A 220 8.14 0.44 -4.36
CA ASN A 220 6.71 0.58 -4.60
C ASN A 220 6.14 -0.65 -5.31
N ARG A 221 4.81 -0.82 -5.25
CA ARG A 221 4.13 -1.87 -6.05
C ARG A 221 4.29 -1.62 -7.54
N ASN A 222 4.02 -0.39 -7.96
CA ASN A 222 4.23 0.11 -9.30
C ASN A 222 4.83 1.53 -9.22
N LEU A 223 5.66 1.87 -10.20
CA LEU A 223 6.37 3.14 -10.26
C LEU A 223 5.49 4.21 -10.88
N GLU A 224 4.81 5.00 -10.04
CA GLU A 224 3.83 6.01 -10.45
C GLU A 224 3.92 7.30 -9.62
N PRO A 225 3.40 8.45 -10.11
CA PRO A 225 3.48 9.72 -9.41
C PRO A 225 2.86 9.71 -8.02
N TYR A 226 1.81 8.93 -7.83
CA TYR A 226 1.06 8.79 -6.58
C TYR A 226 1.94 8.33 -5.39
N ARG A 227 3.03 7.62 -5.69
CA ARG A 227 4.05 7.19 -4.71
C ARG A 227 5.37 7.94 -4.88
N GLY A 228 5.32 9.15 -5.43
CA GLY A 228 6.43 10.10 -5.55
C GLY A 228 7.59 9.67 -6.44
N TYR A 229 7.38 8.71 -7.35
CA TYR A 229 8.43 8.24 -8.26
C TYR A 229 9.05 9.40 -9.08
N HIS A 230 8.23 10.35 -9.52
CA HIS A 230 8.70 11.53 -10.26
C HIS A 230 9.62 12.44 -9.45
N ILE A 231 9.29 12.75 -8.20
CA ILE A 231 10.16 13.52 -7.30
C ILE A 231 11.46 12.79 -7.06
N PHE A 232 11.39 11.49 -6.74
CA PHE A 232 12.56 10.67 -6.49
C PHE A 232 13.52 10.68 -7.69
N MET A 233 13.00 10.40 -8.88
CA MET A 233 13.81 10.39 -10.12
C MET A 233 14.42 11.77 -10.42
N ARG A 234 13.70 12.86 -10.16
CA ARG A 234 14.19 14.23 -10.34
C ARG A 234 15.29 14.62 -9.33
N ALA A 235 15.33 13.99 -8.16
CA ALA A 235 16.39 14.19 -7.17
C ALA A 235 17.68 13.41 -7.50
N LEU A 236 17.57 12.26 -8.19
CA LEU A 236 18.71 11.37 -8.44
C LEU A 236 19.93 12.02 -9.11
N PRO A 237 19.80 12.91 -10.13
CA PRO A 237 20.98 13.50 -10.78
C PRO A 237 21.91 14.21 -9.79
N ALA A 238 21.36 14.97 -8.85
CA ALA A 238 22.16 15.69 -7.85
C ALA A 238 22.80 14.73 -6.84
N VAL A 239 22.05 13.71 -6.39
CA VAL A 239 22.55 12.68 -5.46
C VAL A 239 23.72 11.90 -6.09
N LEU A 240 23.55 11.41 -7.32
CA LEU A 240 24.56 10.59 -8.00
C LEU A 240 25.80 11.38 -8.43
N ALA A 241 25.69 12.70 -8.61
CA ALA A 241 26.82 13.59 -8.82
C ALA A 241 27.61 13.81 -7.51
N ALA A 242 26.91 13.93 -6.38
CA ALA A 242 27.54 14.13 -5.07
C ALA A 242 28.12 12.83 -4.48
N ARG A 243 27.54 11.67 -4.81
CA ARG A 243 27.94 10.33 -4.33
C ARG A 243 28.31 9.40 -5.51
N PRO A 244 29.56 9.42 -5.98
CA PRO A 244 29.98 8.61 -7.13
C PRO A 244 29.82 7.09 -6.93
N GLU A 245 29.97 6.60 -5.70
CA GLU A 245 29.88 5.17 -5.37
C GLU A 245 28.44 4.67 -5.14
N ALA A 246 27.48 5.59 -5.04
CA ALA A 246 26.10 5.24 -4.70
C ALA A 246 25.47 4.30 -5.73
N GLN A 247 24.73 3.31 -5.23
CA GLN A 247 23.93 2.37 -5.99
C GLN A 247 22.46 2.59 -5.66
N VAL A 248 21.64 2.86 -6.68
CA VAL A 248 20.20 3.09 -6.52
C VAL A 248 19.46 1.84 -6.94
N VAL A 249 18.71 1.23 -6.02
CA VAL A 249 17.91 0.04 -6.32
C VAL A 249 16.42 0.39 -6.24
N ILE A 250 15.74 0.28 -7.37
CA ILE A 250 14.35 0.67 -7.56
C ILE A 250 13.49 -0.58 -7.76
N VAL A 251 12.60 -0.84 -6.80
CA VAL A 251 11.66 -1.96 -6.81
C VAL A 251 10.28 -1.45 -7.22
N GLY A 252 9.68 -2.12 -8.20
CA GLY A 252 8.31 -1.86 -8.62
C GLY A 252 8.01 -2.27 -10.05
N GLY A 253 6.72 -2.53 -10.33
CA GLY A 253 6.21 -2.78 -11.67
C GLY A 253 5.98 -1.50 -12.48
N ASN A 254 5.58 -1.68 -13.74
CA ASN A 254 5.24 -0.59 -14.67
C ASN A 254 3.73 -0.49 -14.94
N GLU A 255 2.91 -1.15 -14.11
CA GLU A 255 1.45 -1.09 -14.20
C GLU A 255 0.94 0.14 -13.43
N ILE A 256 -0.38 0.29 -13.31
CA ILE A 256 -1.01 1.39 -12.56
C ILE A 256 -1.68 0.81 -11.33
N SER A 257 -1.48 1.44 -10.16
CA SER A 257 -2.12 1.01 -8.91
C SER A 257 -3.21 1.98 -8.48
N TYR A 258 -2.87 3.25 -8.27
CA TYR A 258 -3.76 4.23 -7.64
C TYR A 258 -4.11 5.41 -8.56
N GLY A 259 -3.19 5.78 -9.45
CA GLY A 259 -3.31 6.94 -10.33
C GLY A 259 -4.03 6.68 -11.66
N ARG A 260 -4.00 7.69 -12.53
CA ARG A 260 -4.39 7.56 -13.95
C ARG A 260 -3.19 7.11 -14.79
N PRO A 261 -3.39 6.41 -15.92
CA PRO A 261 -2.32 6.18 -16.90
C PRO A 261 -1.73 7.50 -17.44
N PRO A 262 -0.48 7.49 -17.94
CA PRO A 262 0.06 8.61 -18.71
C PRO A 262 -0.85 8.94 -19.92
N PRO A 263 -1.19 10.22 -20.17
CA PRO A 263 -2.02 10.63 -21.31
C PRO A 263 -1.48 10.20 -22.68
N GLN A 264 -0.15 10.19 -22.82
CA GLN A 264 0.59 9.81 -24.01
C GLN A 264 0.70 8.28 -24.22
N GLY A 265 0.17 7.47 -23.29
CA GLY A 265 0.35 6.02 -23.27
C GLY A 265 1.68 5.58 -22.68
N GLY A 266 1.88 4.26 -22.59
CA GLY A 266 3.04 3.68 -21.89
C GLY A 266 2.87 3.63 -20.38
N GLY A 267 3.98 3.44 -19.66
CA GLY A 267 4.00 3.37 -18.20
C GLY A 267 4.75 4.54 -17.57
N TRP A 268 4.31 4.96 -16.38
CA TRP A 268 4.92 6.07 -15.65
C TRP A 268 6.41 5.86 -15.37
N LYS A 269 6.87 4.61 -15.24
CA LYS A 269 8.30 4.30 -15.07
C LYS A 269 9.15 4.97 -16.15
N ASP A 270 8.79 4.73 -17.41
CA ASP A 270 9.59 5.11 -18.57
C ASP A 270 9.43 6.60 -18.86
N VAL A 271 8.19 7.11 -18.78
CA VAL A 271 7.88 8.53 -18.96
C VAL A 271 8.73 9.41 -18.05
N ILE A 272 8.76 9.10 -16.76
CA ILE A 272 9.52 9.88 -15.78
C ILE A 272 11.03 9.65 -15.91
N LEU A 273 11.46 8.41 -16.19
CA LEU A 273 12.88 8.13 -16.40
C LEU A 273 13.44 8.97 -17.56
N ASP A 274 12.69 9.10 -18.64
CA ASP A 274 13.10 9.86 -19.82
C ASP A 274 13.29 11.36 -19.55
N GLU A 275 12.68 11.92 -18.50
CA GLU A 275 12.89 13.32 -18.09
C GLU A 275 14.32 13.62 -17.61
N VAL A 276 15.00 12.61 -17.07
CA VAL A 276 16.30 12.75 -16.39
C VAL A 276 17.38 11.81 -16.92
N ARG A 277 17.04 10.92 -17.85
CA ARG A 277 17.90 9.84 -18.35
C ARG A 277 19.27 10.33 -18.80
N ASP A 278 19.33 11.48 -19.46
CA ASP A 278 20.56 12.11 -19.98
C ASP A 278 21.50 12.62 -18.87
N LYS A 279 21.01 12.73 -17.64
CA LYS A 279 21.76 13.19 -16.46
C LYS A 279 22.09 12.07 -15.48
N LEU A 280 21.71 10.83 -15.80
CA LEU A 280 21.92 9.67 -14.95
C LEU A 280 22.97 8.73 -15.55
N ASP A 281 23.88 8.28 -14.70
CA ASP A 281 24.67 7.09 -14.99
C ASP A 281 23.81 5.85 -14.68
N LEU A 282 23.20 5.29 -15.73
CA LEU A 282 22.29 4.15 -15.61
C LEU A 282 22.98 2.86 -15.18
N SER A 283 24.31 2.78 -15.19
CA SER A 283 25.03 1.63 -14.60
C SER A 283 24.89 1.57 -13.07
N ARG A 284 24.47 2.68 -12.44
CA ARG A 284 24.27 2.80 -10.99
C ARG A 284 22.80 2.85 -10.58
N VAL A 285 21.86 2.77 -11.54
CA VAL A 285 20.41 2.84 -11.30
C VAL A 285 19.74 1.54 -11.73
N HIS A 286 19.39 0.72 -10.76
CA HIS A 286 18.98 -0.67 -10.93
C HIS A 286 17.47 -0.82 -10.76
N PHE A 287 16.74 -0.92 -11.88
CA PHE A 287 15.32 -1.29 -11.86
C PHE A 287 15.17 -2.80 -11.79
N VAL A 288 14.81 -3.33 -10.62
CA VAL A 288 14.78 -4.78 -10.35
C VAL A 288 13.39 -5.42 -10.47
N GLY A 289 12.37 -4.63 -10.84
CA GLY A 289 11.00 -5.11 -10.98
C GLY A 289 10.35 -5.43 -9.63
N LYS A 290 9.40 -6.37 -9.62
CA LYS A 290 8.79 -6.90 -8.38
C LYS A 290 9.70 -8.01 -7.83
N LEU A 291 10.01 -7.97 -6.54
CA LEU A 291 10.87 -8.96 -5.88
C LEU A 291 10.06 -9.97 -5.06
N PRO A 292 10.50 -11.23 -4.98
CA PRO A 292 10.09 -12.14 -3.90
C PRO A 292 10.41 -11.52 -2.53
N TYR A 293 9.57 -11.80 -1.54
CA TYR A 293 9.66 -11.12 -0.24
C TYR A 293 11.00 -11.34 0.48
N ASP A 294 11.59 -12.54 0.44
CA ASP A 294 12.92 -12.80 1.03
C ASP A 294 13.99 -11.88 0.42
N ARG A 295 13.96 -11.70 -0.91
CA ARG A 295 14.89 -10.81 -1.63
C ARG A 295 14.62 -9.33 -1.34
N LEU A 296 13.38 -8.96 -1.04
CA LEU A 296 13.05 -7.60 -0.61
C LEU A 296 13.62 -7.31 0.78
N VAL A 297 13.53 -8.26 1.71
CA VAL A 297 14.12 -8.14 3.05
C VAL A 297 15.65 -8.03 2.96
N ASP A 298 16.31 -8.86 2.15
CA ASP A 298 17.75 -8.72 1.89
C ASP A 298 18.10 -7.32 1.37
N LEU A 299 17.29 -6.77 0.46
CA LEU A 299 17.49 -5.42 -0.07
C LEU A 299 17.36 -4.35 1.02
N ILE A 300 16.36 -4.47 1.90
CA ILE A 300 16.14 -3.56 3.03
C ILE A 300 17.35 -3.59 3.98
N HIS A 301 17.91 -4.77 4.26
CA HIS A 301 19.07 -4.92 5.14
C HIS A 301 20.38 -4.39 4.56
N VAL A 302 20.57 -4.44 3.24
CA VAL A 302 21.77 -3.84 2.61
C VAL A 302 21.62 -2.33 2.38
N ALA A 303 20.41 -1.80 2.43
CA ALA A 303 20.14 -0.40 2.18
C ALA A 303 20.73 0.48 3.29
N ARG A 304 21.41 1.55 2.89
CA ARG A 304 21.86 2.61 3.80
C ARG A 304 20.74 3.61 4.06
N VAL A 305 19.95 3.90 3.03
CA VAL A 305 18.80 4.81 3.09
C VAL A 305 17.69 4.33 2.19
N HIS A 306 16.45 4.50 2.65
CA HIS A 306 15.24 4.28 1.88
C HIS A 306 14.50 5.61 1.66
N ALA A 307 14.26 5.94 0.40
CA ALA A 307 13.39 7.05 0.03
C ALA A 307 11.94 6.57 -0.01
N TYR A 308 11.10 7.11 0.88
CA TYR A 308 9.68 6.78 0.93
C TYR A 308 8.82 8.01 0.65
N LEU A 309 8.13 8.00 -0.49
CA LEU A 309 7.21 9.06 -0.86
C LEU A 309 5.80 8.53 -1.03
N THR A 310 4.83 9.27 -0.54
CA THR A 310 3.42 9.00 -0.80
C THR A 310 2.63 10.29 -0.75
N TYR A 311 1.61 10.39 -1.60
CA TYR A 311 0.52 11.34 -1.34
C TYR A 311 -0.09 11.05 0.06
N PRO A 312 -0.89 11.97 0.63
CA PRO A 312 -1.69 11.70 1.82
C PRO A 312 -2.70 10.57 1.56
N PHE A 313 -2.21 9.35 1.65
CA PHE A 313 -2.86 8.10 1.32
C PHE A 313 -2.31 6.97 2.20
N VAL A 314 -2.87 5.77 2.06
CA VAL A 314 -2.52 4.55 2.81
C VAL A 314 -1.00 4.34 2.89
N LEU A 315 -0.52 4.17 4.11
CA LEU A 315 0.87 3.87 4.42
C LEU A 315 1.28 2.51 3.83
N SER A 316 2.47 2.42 3.26
CA SER A 316 2.98 1.16 2.70
C SER A 316 3.79 0.41 3.75
N TRP A 317 3.62 -0.91 3.82
CA TRP A 317 4.39 -1.75 4.74
C TRP A 317 5.89 -1.66 4.52
N SER A 318 6.36 -1.49 3.27
CA SER A 318 7.80 -1.34 3.00
C SER A 318 8.47 -0.24 3.82
N MET A 319 7.76 0.85 4.13
CA MET A 319 8.27 1.91 5.01
C MET A 319 8.46 1.41 6.44
N VAL A 320 7.43 0.78 6.99
CA VAL A 320 7.42 0.26 8.37
C VAL A 320 8.41 -0.89 8.51
N GLU A 321 8.50 -1.76 7.52
CA GLU A 321 9.46 -2.87 7.46
C GLU A 321 10.90 -2.36 7.43
N THR A 322 11.15 -1.28 6.68
CA THR A 322 12.46 -0.63 6.62
C THR A 322 12.85 -0.01 7.97
N LEU A 323 11.91 0.68 8.63
CA LEU A 323 12.12 1.21 9.97
C LEU A 323 12.39 0.09 11.00
N ALA A 324 11.62 -0.99 10.94
CA ALA A 324 11.81 -2.15 11.81
C ALA A 324 13.16 -2.85 11.57
N ALA A 325 13.69 -2.77 10.35
CA ALA A 325 15.02 -3.27 10.02
C ALA A 325 16.17 -2.37 10.46
N GLY A 326 15.87 -1.23 11.12
CA GLY A 326 16.87 -0.26 11.55
C GLY A 326 17.49 0.55 10.40
N THR A 327 16.91 0.46 9.21
CA THR A 327 17.37 1.22 8.03
C THR A 327 16.74 2.60 8.05
N LEU A 328 17.56 3.63 7.79
CA LEU A 328 17.08 5.01 7.74
C LEU A 328 16.04 5.20 6.64
N VAL A 329 14.91 5.81 6.99
CA VAL A 329 13.90 6.29 6.03
C VAL A 329 13.96 7.81 5.93
N VAL A 330 14.10 8.30 4.69
CA VAL A 330 13.77 9.68 4.33
C VAL A 330 12.37 9.66 3.72
N GLY A 331 11.41 10.18 4.48
CA GLY A 331 9.99 10.16 4.18
C GLY A 331 9.45 11.48 3.65
N SER A 332 8.43 11.44 2.80
CA SER A 332 7.66 12.64 2.44
C SER A 332 6.91 13.16 3.64
N ARG A 333 6.98 14.47 3.90
CA ARG A 333 6.25 15.19 4.94
C ARG A 333 4.77 15.30 4.59
N THR A 334 4.09 14.15 4.58
CA THR A 334 2.66 14.00 4.42
C THR A 334 2.10 13.36 5.69
N ALA A 335 0.88 13.73 6.05
CA ALA A 335 0.25 13.31 7.30
C ALA A 335 0.32 11.79 7.64
N PRO A 336 0.13 10.83 6.70
CA PRO A 336 0.32 9.40 7.02
C PRO A 336 1.75 9.03 7.43
N VAL A 337 2.76 9.75 6.91
CA VAL A 337 4.17 9.49 7.21
C VAL A 337 4.58 10.16 8.51
N GLU A 338 4.10 11.38 8.76
CA GLU A 338 4.36 12.13 10.00
C GLU A 338 3.81 11.45 11.25
N GLU A 339 2.82 10.56 11.11
CA GLU A 339 2.34 9.74 12.23
C GLU A 339 3.37 8.70 12.70
N VAL A 340 4.21 8.19 11.79
CA VAL A 340 5.18 7.13 12.09
C VAL A 340 6.60 7.67 12.24
N ILE A 341 6.96 8.69 11.45
CA ILE A 341 8.29 9.29 11.46
C ILE A 341 8.26 10.63 12.20
N GLN A 342 9.03 10.71 13.27
CA GLN A 342 9.42 11.95 13.91
C GLN A 342 10.77 12.43 13.34
N ASP A 343 10.76 13.55 12.62
CA ASP A 343 11.95 14.09 11.94
C ASP A 343 13.14 14.26 12.90
N GLY A 344 14.28 13.68 12.52
CA GLY A 344 15.52 13.71 13.30
C GLY A 344 15.56 12.76 14.49
N VAL A 345 14.52 11.94 14.72
CA VAL A 345 14.48 10.94 15.81
C VAL A 345 14.56 9.53 15.27
N ASN A 346 13.58 9.12 14.44
CA ASN A 346 13.53 7.76 13.87
C ASN A 346 13.51 7.77 12.33
N GLY A 347 13.73 8.93 11.71
CA GLY A 347 13.79 9.12 10.28
C GLY A 347 13.94 10.60 9.93
N ARG A 348 13.94 10.93 8.63
CA ARG A 348 13.94 12.32 8.15
C ARG A 348 12.69 12.63 7.36
N LEU A 349 12.17 13.85 7.46
CA LEU A 349 10.99 14.32 6.73
C LEU A 349 11.31 15.48 5.80
N VAL A 350 11.02 15.30 4.51
CA VAL A 350 11.21 16.30 3.45
C VAL A 350 9.86 16.65 2.83
N ASP A 351 9.60 17.92 2.53
CA ASP A 351 8.40 18.30 1.79
C ASP A 351 8.28 17.50 0.48
N PHE A 352 7.07 17.04 0.15
CA PHE A 352 6.88 16.12 -0.98
C PHE A 352 7.42 16.70 -2.30
N PHE A 353 7.25 18.01 -2.54
CA PHE A 353 7.61 18.63 -3.82
C PHE A 353 9.00 19.28 -3.81
N ASP A 354 9.72 19.28 -2.68
CA ASP A 354 11.04 19.88 -2.53
C ASP A 354 12.16 18.97 -3.05
N VAL A 355 12.28 18.86 -4.39
CA VAL A 355 13.34 18.07 -5.05
C VAL A 355 14.76 18.43 -4.55
N PRO A 356 15.14 19.71 -4.37
CA PRO A 356 16.42 20.07 -3.74
C PRO A 356 16.58 19.53 -2.31
N GLY A 357 15.53 19.62 -1.48
CA GLY A 357 15.51 19.04 -0.13
C GLY A 357 15.71 17.53 -0.14
N TRP A 358 15.04 16.82 -1.04
CA TRP A 358 15.20 15.37 -1.23
C TRP A 358 16.63 15.02 -1.61
N SER A 359 17.19 15.74 -2.58
CA SER A 359 18.58 15.54 -3.03
C SER A 359 19.56 15.73 -1.87
N THR A 360 19.34 16.77 -1.06
CA THR A 360 20.20 17.09 0.09
C THR A 360 20.11 16.01 1.18
N ALA A 361 18.89 15.63 1.58
CA ALA A 361 18.67 14.64 2.64
C ALA A 361 19.21 13.26 2.26
N LEU A 362 18.98 12.81 1.01
CA LEU A 362 19.48 11.53 0.52
C LEU A 362 21.00 11.52 0.39
N THR A 363 21.60 12.62 -0.08
CA THR A 363 23.07 12.75 -0.14
C THR A 363 23.69 12.70 1.25
N ASP A 364 23.08 13.37 2.23
CA ASP A 364 23.54 13.37 3.61
C ASP A 364 23.45 11.98 4.25
N ALA A 365 22.30 11.32 4.09
CA ALA A 365 22.07 9.96 4.55
C ALA A 365 23.08 8.95 3.98
N LEU A 366 23.43 9.11 2.70
CA LEU A 366 24.46 8.30 2.06
C LEU A 366 25.86 8.63 2.60
N ALA A 367 26.16 9.90 2.88
CA ALA A 367 27.49 10.32 3.30
C ALA A 367 27.80 10.03 4.78
N ARG A 368 26.80 10.12 5.66
CA ARG A 368 26.96 10.06 7.13
C ARG A 368 25.92 9.15 7.78
N PRO A 369 25.87 7.84 7.44
CA PRO A 369 24.85 6.93 7.99
C PRO A 369 24.87 6.86 9.53
N GLU A 370 26.03 7.03 10.15
CA GLU A 370 26.21 7.05 11.60
C GLU A 370 25.48 8.20 12.30
N ALA A 371 25.24 9.31 11.61
CA ALA A 371 24.52 10.45 12.16
C ALA A 371 23.01 10.21 12.29
N HIS A 372 22.53 9.09 11.72
CA HIS A 372 21.11 8.74 11.63
C HIS A 372 20.82 7.35 12.20
N GLN A 373 21.80 6.71 12.86
CA GLN A 373 21.56 5.48 13.62
C GLN A 373 20.81 5.83 14.92
N PRO A 374 19.81 5.03 15.32
CA PRO A 374 19.02 5.27 16.54
C PRO A 374 19.82 5.15 17.84
#